data_AF-A0AAE2XT77-F1
#
_entry.id   AF-A0AAE2XT77-F1
#
_cell.length_a   1.000
_cell.length_b   1.000
_cell.length_c   1.000
_cell.angle_alpha   90.00
_cell.angle_beta   90.00
_cell.angle_gamma   90.00
#
_symmetry.space_group_name_H-M   'P 1'
#
loop_
_entity.id
_entity.type
_entity.pdbx_description
1 polymer ?
#
loop_
_entity_poly.entity_id
_entity_poly.type
_entity_poly.pdbx_seq_one_letter_code
_entity_poly.pdbx_strand_id
1 'polypeptide(L)'
;MSMFASGKGIAALLLALLLGTGLGTFIISPVIHAGQQQQQTFLTLIALQGTQVSGKITISGSTTVLPVTEAMIEPFRSRYPLITIQAGGGGSGEGFASVIEGRSPIGAVSRSPKTTELDRANSAGVKLVGWVIGLDAICVIYNNPSLQQLNLTRSQIKSIFERAGTTNPPKWSEFGLPSPPGGDDVIRVFIRESGSGTRG
;
A
#
# COMPACT_ATOMS: atom_id res chain seq x y z
N MET A 1 28.30 -28.37 -56.51
CA MET A 1 28.32 -27.46 -55.33
C MET A 1 28.24 -28.33 -54.08
N SER A 2 29.39 -28.85 -53.65
CA SER A 2 29.51 -29.73 -52.49
C SER A 2 30.19 -28.96 -51.36
N MET A 3 29.46 -28.66 -50.31
CA MET A 3 30.05 -28.40 -49.01
C MET A 3 29.49 -29.47 -48.08
N PHE A 4 30.15 -30.61 -48.07
CA PHE A 4 29.97 -31.64 -47.06
C PHE A 4 30.29 -31.02 -45.69
N ALA A 5 29.26 -30.82 -44.88
CA ALA A 5 29.40 -30.70 -43.44
C ALA A 5 29.99 -32.02 -42.93
N SER A 6 31.32 -32.06 -42.76
CA SER A 6 31.97 -33.22 -42.15
C SER A 6 31.46 -33.33 -40.71
N GLY A 7 30.98 -34.51 -40.30
CA GLY A 7 30.44 -34.76 -38.95
C GLY A 7 31.40 -34.44 -37.80
N LYS A 8 32.67 -34.16 -38.11
CA LYS A 8 33.70 -33.71 -37.17
C LYS A 8 33.45 -32.27 -36.67
N GLY A 9 32.85 -31.39 -37.48
CA GLY A 9 32.61 -29.99 -37.11
C GLY A 9 31.46 -29.81 -36.11
N ILE A 10 30.38 -30.58 -36.27
CA ILE A 10 29.21 -30.55 -35.37
C ILE A 10 29.56 -31.20 -34.02
N ALA A 11 30.35 -32.28 -34.02
CA ALA A 11 30.84 -32.91 -32.80
C ALA A 11 31.73 -31.98 -31.97
N ALA A 12 32.60 -31.19 -32.62
CA ALA A 12 33.44 -30.22 -31.93
C ALA A 12 32.62 -29.07 -31.30
N LEU A 13 31.56 -28.62 -31.97
CA LEU A 13 30.68 -27.56 -31.46
C LEU A 13 29.82 -28.02 -30.27
N LEU A 14 29.31 -29.26 -30.32
CA LEU A 14 28.56 -29.87 -29.21
C LEU A 14 29.47 -30.12 -27.99
N LEU A 15 30.71 -30.55 -28.22
CA LEU A 15 31.69 -30.75 -27.15
C LEU A 15 32.10 -29.43 -26.49
N ALA A 16 32.28 -28.37 -27.28
CA ALA A 16 32.56 -27.03 -26.76
C ALA A 16 31.39 -26.45 -25.95
N LEU A 17 30.14 -26.69 -26.36
CA LEU A 17 28.95 -26.28 -25.62
C LEU A 17 28.82 -27.02 -24.28
N LEU A 18 29.05 -28.35 -24.28
CA LEU A 18 29.04 -29.19 -23.07
C LEU A 18 30.13 -28.80 -22.07
N LEU A 19 31.35 -28.51 -22.55
CA LEU A 19 32.46 -28.05 -21.71
C LEU A 19 32.22 -26.64 -21.16
N GLY A 20 31.64 -25.74 -21.96
CA GLY A 20 31.28 -24.38 -21.54
C GLY A 20 30.21 -24.33 -20.44
N THR A 21 29.15 -25.13 -20.55
CA THR A 21 28.11 -25.24 -19.50
C THR A 21 28.59 -25.97 -18.25
N GLY A 22 29.49 -26.94 -18.40
CA GLY A 22 30.06 -27.70 -17.29
C GLY A 22 30.96 -26.86 -16.38
N LEU A 23 31.83 -26.02 -16.97
CA LEU A 23 32.70 -25.12 -16.20
C LEU A 23 31.92 -23.94 -15.59
N GLY A 24 30.96 -23.37 -16.32
CA GLY A 24 30.10 -22.29 -15.81
C GLY A 24 29.27 -22.72 -14.59
N THR A 25 28.72 -23.94 -14.60
CA THR A 25 27.99 -24.46 -13.44
C THR A 25 28.90 -24.84 -12.28
N PHE A 26 30.14 -25.26 -12.51
CA PHE A 26 31.10 -25.61 -11.44
C PHE A 26 31.66 -24.41 -10.67
N ILE A 27 31.81 -23.25 -11.32
CA ILE A 27 32.32 -22.02 -10.66
C ILE A 27 31.18 -21.23 -10.00
N ILE A 28 30.00 -21.21 -10.61
CA ILE A 28 28.86 -20.42 -10.11
C ILE A 28 28.05 -21.22 -9.06
N SER A 29 27.99 -22.56 -9.15
CA SER A 29 27.29 -23.39 -8.14
C SER A 29 27.80 -23.16 -6.72
N PRO A 30 29.10 -23.16 -6.38
CA PRO A 30 29.52 -22.92 -5.00
C PRO A 30 29.19 -21.51 -4.52
N VAL A 31 29.07 -20.50 -5.39
CA VAL A 31 28.67 -19.13 -5.02
C VAL A 31 27.16 -19.01 -4.79
N ILE A 32 26.34 -19.61 -5.66
CA ILE A 32 24.88 -19.67 -5.49
C ILE A 32 24.52 -20.55 -4.28
N HIS A 33 25.19 -21.70 -4.11
CA HIS A 33 24.99 -22.59 -2.98
C HIS A 33 25.54 -22.02 -1.67
N ALA A 34 26.64 -21.25 -1.66
CA ALA A 34 27.09 -20.55 -0.45
C ALA A 34 26.10 -19.45 -0.04
N GLY A 35 25.59 -18.65 -1.00
CA GLY A 35 24.57 -17.64 -0.71
C GLY A 35 23.24 -18.24 -0.22
N GLN A 36 22.80 -19.35 -0.82
CA GLN A 36 21.59 -20.07 -0.37
C GLN A 36 21.81 -20.85 0.93
N GLN A 37 23.00 -21.42 1.15
CA GLN A 37 23.33 -22.07 2.42
C GLN A 37 23.44 -21.07 3.54
N GLN A 38 23.94 -19.85 3.33
CA GLN A 38 24.02 -18.81 4.36
C GLN A 38 22.61 -18.30 4.76
N GLN A 39 21.70 -18.20 3.79
CA GLN A 39 20.30 -17.83 4.03
C GLN A 39 19.50 -18.98 4.68
N GLN A 40 19.74 -20.23 4.26
CA GLN A 40 19.13 -21.42 4.87
C GLN A 40 19.71 -21.75 6.25
N THR A 41 21.01 -21.55 6.49
CA THR A 41 21.61 -21.70 7.83
C THR A 41 21.15 -20.59 8.76
N PHE A 42 20.94 -19.37 8.29
CA PHE A 42 20.33 -18.31 9.12
C PHE A 42 18.89 -18.68 9.54
N LEU A 43 18.07 -19.18 8.60
CA LEU A 43 16.72 -19.66 8.91
C LEU A 43 16.72 -20.91 9.81
N THR A 44 17.69 -21.81 9.64
CA THR A 44 17.82 -23.04 10.42
C THR A 44 18.39 -22.77 11.82
N LEU A 45 19.28 -21.77 11.97
CA LEU A 45 19.75 -21.27 13.27
C LEU A 45 18.64 -20.56 14.05
N ILE A 46 17.78 -19.79 13.37
CA ILE A 46 16.54 -19.24 13.97
C ILE A 46 15.56 -20.35 14.37
N ALA A 47 15.51 -21.46 13.62
CA ALA A 47 14.65 -22.59 13.95
C ALA A 47 15.20 -23.49 15.09
N LEU A 48 16.53 -23.61 15.22
CA LEU A 48 17.22 -24.41 16.24
C LEU A 48 17.42 -23.66 17.56
N GLN A 49 17.55 -22.33 17.52
CA GLN A 49 17.46 -21.48 18.70
C GLN A 49 15.98 -21.14 18.90
N GLY A 50 15.31 -21.85 19.81
CA GLY A 50 13.90 -21.68 20.15
C GLY A 50 13.51 -20.34 20.76
N THR A 51 14.05 -19.22 20.29
CA THR A 51 13.47 -17.89 20.47
C THR A 51 12.29 -17.75 19.53
N GLN A 52 11.14 -18.28 19.94
CA GLN A 52 9.86 -17.86 19.38
C GLN A 52 9.77 -16.33 19.50
N VAL A 53 9.66 -15.64 18.36
CA VAL A 53 9.54 -14.17 18.34
C VAL A 53 8.28 -13.79 19.10
N SER A 54 8.45 -12.98 20.15
CA SER A 54 7.38 -12.55 21.04
C SER A 54 7.36 -11.04 21.16
N GLY A 55 6.21 -10.49 21.56
CA GLY A 55 6.09 -9.06 21.81
C GLY A 55 4.73 -8.48 21.46
N LYS A 56 4.65 -7.15 21.46
CA LYS A 56 3.45 -6.40 21.18
C LYS A 56 3.70 -5.42 20.04
N ILE A 57 2.83 -5.43 19.04
CA ILE A 57 2.84 -4.48 17.92
C ILE A 57 1.57 -3.64 18.04
N THR A 58 1.71 -2.33 18.14
CA THR A 58 0.59 -1.38 18.05
C THR A 58 0.58 -0.74 16.67
N ILE A 59 -0.60 -0.67 16.06
CA ILE A 59 -0.84 -0.07 14.76
C ILE A 59 -1.95 0.96 14.94
N SER A 60 -1.71 2.22 14.59
CA SER A 60 -2.69 3.29 14.77
C SER A 60 -2.93 4.05 13.47
N GLY A 61 -4.15 4.51 13.22
CA GLY A 61 -4.43 5.51 12.18
C GLY A 61 -5.62 5.19 11.28
N SER A 62 -5.36 5.03 9.98
CA SER A 62 -6.36 5.07 8.92
C SER A 62 -7.53 4.11 9.15
N THR A 63 -8.74 4.69 9.20
CA THR A 63 -9.98 3.93 9.27
C THR A 63 -10.25 3.12 8.00
N THR A 64 -9.66 3.52 6.87
CA THR A 64 -9.74 2.75 5.61
C THR A 64 -8.91 1.47 5.69
N VAL A 65 -7.74 1.53 6.33
CA VAL A 65 -6.80 0.40 6.43
C VAL A 65 -7.12 -0.51 7.62
N LEU A 66 -7.86 -0.02 8.62
CA LEU A 66 -8.18 -0.77 9.83
C LEU A 66 -8.85 -2.13 9.56
N PRO A 67 -9.90 -2.25 8.71
CA PRO A 67 -10.53 -3.55 8.45
C PRO A 67 -9.58 -4.55 7.79
N VAL A 68 -8.71 -4.07 6.90
CA VAL A 68 -7.68 -4.90 6.25
C VAL A 68 -6.66 -5.37 7.29
N THR A 69 -6.26 -4.48 8.20
CA THR A 69 -5.33 -4.79 9.29
C THR A 69 -5.91 -5.87 10.20
N GLU A 70 -7.15 -5.69 10.66
CA GLU A 70 -7.85 -6.62 11.54
C GLU A 70 -8.01 -8.01 10.90
N ALA A 71 -8.36 -8.06 9.61
CA ALA A 71 -8.46 -9.31 8.87
C ALA A 71 -7.13 -10.08 8.77
N MET A 72 -5.99 -9.37 8.83
CA MET A 72 -4.65 -9.96 8.76
C MET A 72 -4.11 -10.41 10.12
N ILE A 73 -4.71 -9.98 11.24
CA ILE A 73 -4.23 -10.32 12.59
C ILE A 73 -4.26 -11.83 12.82
N GLU A 74 -5.35 -12.51 12.48
CA GLU A 74 -5.49 -13.92 12.84
C GLU A 74 -4.62 -14.88 11.98
N PRO A 75 -4.51 -14.68 10.66
CA PRO A 75 -3.51 -15.37 9.85
C PRO A 75 -2.08 -15.11 10.34
N PHE A 76 -1.76 -13.90 10.79
CA PHE A 76 -0.44 -13.57 11.32
C PHE A 76 -0.18 -14.28 12.66
N ARG A 77 -1.14 -14.25 13.59
CA ARG A 77 -1.03 -14.91 14.90
C ARG A 77 -0.87 -16.41 14.78
N SER A 78 -1.52 -17.03 13.79
CA SER A 78 -1.36 -18.47 13.49
C SER A 78 0.09 -18.83 13.18
N ARG A 79 0.86 -17.92 12.59
CA ARG A 79 2.29 -18.10 12.28
C ARG A 79 3.21 -17.62 13.41
N TYR A 80 2.79 -16.61 14.17
CA TYR A 80 3.57 -15.97 15.24
C TYR A 80 2.73 -15.86 16.53
N PRO A 81 2.50 -16.99 17.24
CA PRO A 81 1.54 -17.05 18.33
C PRO A 81 1.93 -16.23 19.57
N LEU A 82 3.21 -15.90 19.74
CA LEU A 82 3.70 -15.08 20.85
C LEU A 82 3.70 -13.56 20.55
N ILE A 83 3.26 -13.14 19.36
CA ILE A 83 3.12 -11.73 19.01
C ILE A 83 1.65 -11.32 19.18
N THR A 84 1.41 -10.26 19.97
CA THR A 84 0.11 -9.62 20.08
C THR A 84 0.06 -8.38 19.20
N ILE A 85 -0.93 -8.28 18.32
CA ILE A 85 -1.19 -7.08 17.51
C ILE A 85 -2.39 -6.33 18.09
N GLN A 86 -2.26 -5.02 18.26
CA GLN A 86 -3.36 -4.12 18.58
C GLN A 86 -3.47 -3.08 17.46
N ALA A 87 -4.60 -3.07 16.77
CA ALA A 87 -4.91 -2.10 15.73
C ALA A 87 -5.94 -1.10 16.23
N GLY A 88 -5.74 0.18 15.93
CA GLY A 88 -6.64 1.28 16.30
C GLY A 88 -6.89 2.23 15.14
N GLY A 89 -8.13 2.70 15.03
CA GLY A 89 -8.51 3.77 14.11
C GLY A 89 -8.11 5.16 14.59
N GLY A 90 -8.54 6.20 13.87
CA GLY A 90 -8.24 7.61 14.18
C GLY A 90 -7.97 8.49 12.95
N GLY A 91 -7.81 7.87 11.77
CA GLY A 91 -7.50 8.56 10.52
C GLY A 91 -6.00 8.61 10.21
N SER A 92 -5.63 8.95 8.98
CA SER A 92 -4.22 8.97 8.55
C SER A 92 -3.38 9.99 9.32
N GLY A 93 -3.97 11.13 9.70
CA GLY A 93 -3.28 12.12 10.54
C GLY A 93 -2.86 11.55 11.90
N GLU A 94 -3.73 10.74 12.52
CA GLU A 94 -3.41 10.02 13.76
C GLU A 94 -2.32 8.97 13.55
N GLY A 95 -2.31 8.30 12.40
CA GLY A 95 -1.25 7.36 12.02
C GLY A 95 0.13 8.04 11.93
N PHE A 96 0.21 9.19 11.25
CA PHE A 96 1.46 9.97 11.22
C PHE A 96 1.86 10.47 12.61
N ALA A 97 0.92 11.06 13.36
CA ALA A 97 1.19 11.56 14.71
C ALA A 97 1.68 10.45 15.66
N SER A 98 1.05 9.28 15.63
CA SER A 98 1.41 8.13 16.47
C SER A 98 2.85 7.65 16.25
N VAL A 99 3.31 7.65 15.00
CA VAL A 99 4.69 7.27 14.67
C VAL A 99 5.67 8.36 15.06
N ILE A 100 5.38 9.62 14.74
CA ILE A 100 6.23 10.78 15.04
C ILE A 100 6.42 10.93 16.56
N GLU A 101 5.35 10.69 17.34
CA GLU A 101 5.34 10.82 18.79
C GLU A 101 5.79 9.52 19.51
N GLY A 102 6.14 8.46 18.77
CA GLY A 102 6.60 7.19 19.32
C GLY A 102 5.53 6.38 20.07
N ARG A 103 4.25 6.72 19.91
CA ARG A 103 3.12 6.01 20.55
C ARG A 103 2.81 4.68 19.89
N SER A 104 3.06 4.55 18.59
CA SER A 104 2.94 3.30 17.85
C SER A 104 4.10 3.14 16.88
N PRO A 105 4.70 1.94 16.78
CA PRO A 105 5.76 1.67 15.81
C PRO A 105 5.25 1.70 14.36
N ILE A 106 3.94 1.51 14.14
CA ILE A 106 3.33 1.50 12.80
C ILE A 106 2.14 2.46 12.77
N GLY A 107 2.17 3.35 11.79
CA GLY A 107 1.08 4.26 11.44
C GLY A 107 0.41 3.80 10.16
N ALA A 108 -0.84 3.33 10.25
CA ALA A 108 -1.63 3.01 9.06
C ALA A 108 -2.12 4.31 8.40
N VAL A 109 -1.89 4.47 7.09
CA VAL A 109 -2.23 5.69 6.35
C VAL A 109 -2.81 5.37 4.98
N SER A 110 -3.78 6.15 4.53
CA SER A 110 -4.41 6.05 3.19
C SER A 110 -4.12 7.26 2.30
N ARG A 111 -3.08 8.04 2.64
CA ARG A 111 -2.58 9.15 1.84
C ARG A 111 -1.09 9.37 2.11
N SER A 112 -0.44 10.11 1.23
CA SER A 112 0.90 10.66 1.49
C SER A 112 0.89 11.64 2.68
N PRO A 113 2.01 11.79 3.40
CA PRO A 113 2.13 12.78 4.46
C PRO A 113 1.99 14.20 3.91
N LYS A 114 1.37 15.07 4.69
CA LYS A 114 1.33 16.52 4.45
C LYS A 114 2.69 17.13 4.75
N THR A 115 2.98 18.29 4.17
CA THR A 115 4.21 19.04 4.45
C THR A 115 4.38 19.30 5.95
N THR A 116 3.31 19.70 6.63
CA THR A 116 3.30 19.92 8.08
C THR A 116 3.62 18.67 8.90
N GLU A 117 3.27 17.48 8.41
CA GLU A 117 3.58 16.21 9.07
C GLU A 117 5.03 15.79 8.82
N LEU A 118 5.55 16.06 7.63
CA LEU A 118 6.97 15.87 7.30
C LEU A 118 7.85 16.79 8.15
N ASP A 119 7.47 18.06 8.28
CA ASP A 119 8.21 19.04 9.10
C ASP A 119 8.24 18.60 10.57
N ARG A 120 7.09 18.16 11.10
CA ARG A 120 7.01 17.59 12.45
C ARG A 120 7.91 16.36 12.62
N ALA A 121 7.91 15.45 11.65
CA ALA A 121 8.76 14.27 11.68
C ALA A 121 10.25 14.64 11.69
N ASN A 122 10.65 15.59 10.84
CA ASN A 122 12.02 16.10 10.79
C ASN A 122 12.45 16.77 12.10
N SER A 123 11.59 17.63 12.68
CA SER A 123 11.86 18.26 13.97
C SER A 123 11.98 17.24 15.12
N ALA A 124 11.23 16.13 15.03
CA ALA A 124 11.32 15.03 16.00
C ALA A 124 12.49 14.07 15.72
N GLY A 125 13.26 14.26 14.63
CA GLY A 125 14.31 13.33 14.21
C GLY A 125 13.79 11.97 13.74
N VAL A 126 12.49 11.87 13.41
CA VAL A 126 11.84 10.64 13.00
C VAL A 126 11.83 10.53 11.47
N LYS A 127 12.44 9.46 10.95
CA LYS A 127 12.35 9.13 9.53
C LYS A 127 11.08 8.30 9.26
N LEU A 128 10.11 8.90 8.58
CA LEU A 128 8.94 8.17 8.11
C LEU A 128 9.32 7.24 6.95
N VAL A 129 9.12 5.93 7.13
CA VAL A 129 9.34 4.91 6.10
C VAL A 129 7.99 4.35 5.66
N GLY A 130 7.64 4.58 4.40
CA GLY A 130 6.37 4.13 3.83
C GLY A 130 6.47 2.73 3.22
N TRP A 131 5.47 1.88 3.51
CA TRP A 131 5.28 0.58 2.88
C TRP A 131 3.92 0.56 2.20
N VAL A 132 3.89 0.37 0.88
CA VAL A 132 2.64 0.30 0.11
C VAL A 132 2.07 -1.10 0.26
N ILE A 133 0.88 -1.20 0.87
CA ILE A 133 0.18 -2.48 1.10
C ILE A 133 -1.00 -2.69 0.15
N GLY A 134 -1.39 -1.67 -0.61
CA GLY A 134 -2.52 -1.72 -1.53
C GLY A 134 -2.76 -0.38 -2.22
N LEU A 135 -3.62 -0.42 -3.23
CA LEU A 135 -4.16 0.77 -3.90
C LEU A 135 -5.62 0.93 -3.48
N ASP A 136 -6.00 2.16 -3.17
CA ASP A 136 -7.35 2.54 -2.77
C ASP A 136 -7.94 3.53 -3.80
N ALA A 137 -9.27 3.53 -3.92
CA ALA A 137 -10.00 4.42 -4.79
C ALA A 137 -11.04 5.21 -3.98
N ILE A 138 -11.05 6.53 -4.15
CA ILE A 138 -12.07 7.41 -3.55
C ILE A 138 -13.22 7.58 -4.52
N CYS A 139 -14.42 7.24 -4.08
CA CYS A 139 -15.65 7.41 -4.84
C CYS A 139 -16.45 8.61 -4.32
N VAL A 140 -17.04 9.37 -5.24
CA VAL A 140 -18.07 10.37 -4.89
C VAL A 140 -19.41 9.65 -4.88
N ILE A 141 -20.05 9.64 -3.72
CA ILE A 141 -21.40 9.09 -3.55
C ILE A 141 -22.39 10.24 -3.49
N TYR A 142 -23.53 10.08 -4.15
CA TYR A 142 -24.60 11.06 -4.19
C TYR A 142 -25.91 10.43 -3.71
N ASN A 143 -26.80 11.27 -3.18
CA ASN A 143 -28.17 10.90 -2.84
C ASN A 143 -29.14 11.84 -3.56
N ASN A 144 -29.51 11.46 -4.77
CA ASN A 144 -30.53 12.15 -5.56
C ASN A 144 -31.26 11.09 -6.40
N PRO A 145 -32.48 10.67 -6.01
CA PRO A 145 -33.17 9.57 -6.66
C PRO A 145 -33.67 9.93 -8.07
N SER A 146 -33.66 11.22 -8.45
CA SER A 146 -33.93 11.65 -9.84
C SER A 146 -32.79 11.31 -10.80
N LEU A 147 -31.62 10.92 -10.28
CA LEU A 147 -30.42 10.60 -11.06
C LEU A 147 -30.14 9.10 -11.04
N GLN A 148 -29.95 8.52 -12.23
CA GLN A 148 -29.42 7.16 -12.36
C GLN A 148 -27.88 7.13 -12.39
N GLN A 149 -27.26 8.22 -12.88
CA GLN A 149 -25.80 8.37 -12.98
C GLN A 149 -25.41 9.82 -12.71
N LEU A 150 -24.25 10.00 -12.06
CA LEU A 150 -23.66 11.31 -11.81
C LEU A 150 -22.60 11.61 -12.86
N ASN A 151 -23.03 12.15 -14.00
CA ASN A 151 -22.16 12.47 -15.14
C ASN A 151 -21.51 13.84 -14.98
N LEU A 152 -20.53 13.92 -14.08
CA LEU A 152 -19.77 15.13 -13.80
C LEU A 152 -18.29 14.96 -14.13
N THR A 153 -17.70 16.01 -14.68
CA THR A 153 -16.25 16.10 -14.85
C THR A 153 -15.55 16.33 -13.51
N ARG A 154 -14.26 16.01 -13.45
CA ARG A 154 -13.43 16.25 -12.24
C ARG A 154 -13.42 17.74 -11.83
N SER A 155 -13.44 18.66 -12.79
CA SER A 155 -13.47 20.11 -12.51
C SER A 155 -14.81 20.54 -11.92
N GLN A 156 -15.93 19.99 -12.40
CA GLN A 156 -17.25 20.25 -11.82
C GLN A 156 -17.34 19.69 -10.40
N ILE A 157 -16.87 18.46 -10.17
CA ILE A 157 -16.81 17.89 -8.80
C ILE A 157 -15.95 18.78 -7.90
N LYS A 158 -14.77 19.20 -8.35
CA LYS A 158 -13.92 20.12 -7.57
C LYS A 158 -14.68 21.41 -7.20
N SER A 159 -15.36 22.04 -8.16
CA SER A 159 -16.14 23.26 -7.91
C SER A 159 -17.26 23.05 -6.90
N ILE A 160 -17.92 21.89 -6.89
CA ILE A 160 -18.94 21.52 -5.90
C ILE A 160 -18.34 21.49 -4.50
N PHE A 161 -17.21 20.80 -4.32
CA PHE A 161 -16.56 20.69 -3.01
C PHE A 161 -15.97 22.03 -2.52
N GLU A 162 -15.45 22.87 -3.42
CA GLU A 162 -14.89 24.19 -3.06
C GLU A 162 -15.97 25.19 -2.62
N ARG A 163 -17.17 25.13 -3.21
CA ARG A 163 -18.28 26.03 -2.87
C ARG A 163 -19.17 25.52 -1.74
N ALA A 164 -18.93 24.30 -1.26
CA ALA A 164 -19.70 23.71 -0.17
C ALA A 164 -19.65 24.57 1.10
N GLY A 165 -20.83 24.91 1.65
CA GLY A 165 -20.94 25.71 2.88
C GLY A 165 -20.59 27.20 2.73
N THR A 166 -20.39 27.69 1.50
CA THR A 166 -20.18 29.11 1.21
C THR A 166 -21.51 29.86 1.05
N THR A 167 -21.46 31.18 0.95
CA THR A 167 -22.63 32.03 0.63
C THR A 167 -23.16 31.84 -0.79
N ASN A 168 -22.40 31.17 -1.66
CA ASN A 168 -22.80 30.80 -3.02
C ASN A 168 -22.73 29.27 -3.21
N PRO A 169 -23.62 28.50 -2.58
CA PRO A 169 -23.54 27.05 -2.58
C PRO A 169 -23.84 26.48 -3.98
N PRO A 170 -23.20 25.34 -4.34
CA PRO A 170 -23.44 24.69 -5.63
C PRO A 170 -24.87 24.18 -5.75
N LYS A 171 -25.44 24.24 -6.96
CA LYS A 171 -26.80 23.76 -7.24
C LYS A 171 -26.82 22.68 -8.31
N TRP A 172 -27.80 21.77 -8.25
CA TRP A 172 -27.93 20.69 -9.24
C TRP A 172 -28.13 21.24 -10.65
N SER A 173 -29.00 22.24 -10.79
CA SER A 173 -29.30 22.88 -12.07
C SER A 173 -28.09 23.50 -12.76
N GLU A 174 -27.11 24.02 -12.01
CA GLU A 174 -25.86 24.61 -12.55
C GLU A 174 -25.02 23.59 -13.33
N PHE A 175 -25.22 22.30 -13.07
CA PHE A 175 -24.53 21.20 -13.75
C PHE A 175 -25.45 20.45 -14.72
N GLY A 176 -26.62 21.00 -15.02
CA GLY A 176 -27.62 20.35 -15.88
C GLY A 176 -28.26 19.11 -15.25
N LEU A 177 -28.24 19.00 -13.91
CA LEU A 177 -28.82 17.88 -13.18
C LEU A 177 -30.17 18.30 -12.54
N PRO A 178 -31.18 17.42 -12.50
CA PRO A 178 -32.43 17.70 -11.81
C PRO A 178 -32.23 17.77 -10.30
N SER A 179 -32.98 18.67 -9.66
CA SER A 179 -33.08 18.71 -8.20
C SER A 179 -33.75 17.43 -7.66
N PRO A 180 -33.43 17.01 -6.42
CA PRO A 180 -34.05 15.84 -5.81
C PRO A 180 -35.54 16.05 -5.52
N PRO A 181 -36.38 15.00 -5.58
CA PRO A 181 -37.80 15.11 -5.26
C PRO A 181 -38.02 15.53 -3.81
N GLY A 182 -38.84 16.55 -3.60
CA GLY A 182 -39.12 17.08 -2.25
C GLY A 182 -37.94 17.79 -1.57
N GLY A 183 -36.84 18.02 -2.29
CA GLY A 183 -35.67 18.77 -1.81
C GLY A 183 -35.49 20.11 -2.51
N ASP A 184 -34.49 20.87 -2.06
CA ASP A 184 -34.06 22.10 -2.73
C ASP A 184 -33.04 21.80 -3.84
N ASP A 185 -32.74 22.81 -4.65
CA ASP A 185 -31.76 22.71 -5.73
C ASP A 185 -30.31 22.74 -5.22
N VAL A 186 -30.08 22.90 -3.92
CA VAL A 186 -28.73 23.06 -3.35
C VAL A 186 -28.06 21.70 -3.16
N ILE A 187 -26.82 21.58 -3.63
CA ILE A 187 -25.98 20.42 -3.37
C ILE A 187 -25.33 20.58 -2.00
N ARG A 188 -25.69 19.68 -1.07
CA ARG A 188 -25.11 19.61 0.27
C ARG A 188 -23.99 18.58 0.28
N VAL A 189 -22.78 19.04 0.57
CA VAL A 189 -21.58 18.19 0.58
C VAL A 189 -21.26 17.76 2.01
N PHE A 190 -21.08 16.46 2.20
CA PHE A 190 -20.64 15.88 3.46
C PHE A 190 -19.18 15.47 3.33
N ILE A 191 -18.32 16.00 4.20
CA ILE A 191 -16.88 15.69 4.23
C ILE A 191 -16.49 15.09 5.57
N ARG A 192 -15.40 14.33 5.57
CA ARG A 192 -14.80 13.77 6.79
C ARG A 192 -14.08 14.85 7.61
N GLU A 193 -13.83 14.52 8.87
CA GLU A 193 -12.97 15.25 9.78
C GLU A 193 -11.54 15.43 9.25
N SER A 194 -10.81 16.44 9.75
CA SER A 194 -9.50 16.87 9.23
C SER A 194 -8.43 15.75 9.24
N GLY A 195 -8.53 14.81 10.18
CA GLY A 195 -7.59 13.68 10.31
C GLY A 195 -7.79 12.55 9.31
N SER A 196 -8.89 12.54 8.55
CA SER A 196 -9.20 11.47 7.60
C SER A 196 -8.26 11.50 6.39
N GLY A 197 -7.72 10.33 6.01
CA GLY A 197 -6.96 10.18 4.77
C GLY A 197 -7.79 10.38 3.51
N THR A 198 -9.09 10.11 3.56
CA THR A 198 -10.00 10.27 2.41
C THR A 198 -10.37 11.73 2.13
N ARG A 199 -10.09 12.65 3.07
CA ARG A 199 -10.31 14.09 2.89
C ARG A 199 -9.16 14.76 2.12
N GLY A 200 -7.92 14.30 2.34
CA GLY A 200 -6.70 14.95 1.87
C GLY A 200 -5.86 15.52 3.01
#